data_AF-A0AA35ITK6-F1
#
_entry.id   AF-A0AA35ITK6-F1
#
_cell.length_a   1.000
_cell.length_b   1.000
_cell.length_c   1.000
_cell.angle_alpha   90.00
_cell.angle_beta   90.00
_cell.angle_gamma   90.00
#
_symmetry.space_group_name_H-M   'P 1'
#
loop_
_entity.id
_entity.type
_entity.pdbx_description
1 polymer ?
#
loop_
_entity_poly.entity_id
_entity_poly.type
_entity_poly.pdbx_seq_one_letter_code
_entity_poly.pdbx_strand_id
1 'polypeptide(L)'
;MKSHLGNDVKLDRLIDQCPGESDASSIPCNFTLPNGVFSSYVTYLIYEMAHFKLIAFFIPLFVILTPLVLLFRKSDLYLLLNIYWFLFGFAGSTIVMVEFVCPITDDNFQIKLLSEVIKRKPPVEGVEWKIIAYNVNYYLLDKGLWNTPYYFYSKDNCYNAFKVLMEKRDSKKKPVLTISNAGNTQPSTAVEIFLNDMTRPHSFTSDSVLEAYFVKAAEVQKQAEWEYWRKQYPDMEAL
;
A
#
# COMPACT_ATOMS: atom_id res chain seq x y z
N MET A 1 -22.69 -3.48 -28.09
CA MET A 1 -22.99 -2.54 -26.98
C MET A 1 -23.82 -3.25 -25.91
N LYS A 2 -23.21 -4.13 -25.07
CA LYS A 2 -23.92 -4.85 -23.99
C LYS A 2 -23.03 -5.54 -22.94
N SER A 3 -21.78 -5.10 -22.73
CA SER A 3 -20.84 -5.73 -21.78
C SER A 3 -20.53 -4.94 -20.50
N HIS A 4 -20.95 -3.67 -20.39
CA HIS A 4 -20.69 -2.88 -19.19
C HIS A 4 -21.68 -3.20 -18.05
N LEU A 5 -22.97 -3.36 -18.36
CA LEU A 5 -24.03 -3.51 -17.36
C LEU A 5 -23.93 -4.80 -16.50
N GLY A 6 -23.28 -5.85 -17.02
CA GLY A 6 -23.14 -7.13 -16.29
C GLY A 6 -22.07 -7.10 -15.20
N ASN A 7 -21.05 -6.25 -15.36
CA ASN A 7 -19.95 -6.15 -14.39
C ASN A 7 -20.33 -5.23 -13.22
N ASP A 8 -21.09 -4.17 -13.50
CA ASP A 8 -21.52 -3.20 -12.49
C ASP A 8 -22.44 -3.86 -11.45
N VAL A 9 -23.45 -4.62 -11.90
CA VAL A 9 -24.37 -5.36 -11.02
C VAL A 9 -23.65 -6.43 -10.18
N LYS A 10 -22.60 -7.05 -10.74
CA LYS A 10 -21.81 -8.05 -10.01
C LYS A 10 -20.90 -7.39 -8.98
N LEU A 11 -20.32 -6.24 -9.29
CA LEU A 11 -19.47 -5.48 -8.38
C LEU A 11 -20.29 -4.86 -7.24
N ASP A 12 -21.48 -4.32 -7.51
CA ASP A 12 -22.39 -3.80 -6.49
C ASP A 12 -22.78 -4.89 -5.48
N ARG A 13 -23.13 -6.09 -5.98
CA ARG A 13 -23.39 -7.25 -5.12
C ARG A 13 -22.17 -7.69 -4.31
N LEU A 14 -20.95 -7.55 -4.84
CA LEU A 14 -19.72 -7.88 -4.11
C LEU A 14 -19.39 -6.84 -3.04
N ILE A 15 -19.71 -5.57 -3.27
CA ILE A 15 -19.55 -4.48 -2.28
C ILE A 15 -20.52 -4.69 -1.10
N ASP A 16 -21.72 -5.20 -1.38
CA ASP A 16 -22.74 -5.53 -0.37
C ASP A 16 -22.44 -6.84 0.37
N GLN A 17 -21.69 -7.77 -0.24
CA GLN A 17 -21.42 -9.09 0.35
C GLN A 17 -20.15 -9.16 1.23
N CYS A 18 -19.36 -8.07 1.32
CA CYS A 18 -18.29 -7.98 2.32
C CYS A 18 -18.90 -7.77 3.72
N PRO A 19 -18.64 -8.65 4.71
CA PRO A 19 -19.26 -8.56 6.02
C PRO A 19 -18.68 -7.35 6.76
N GLY A 20 -19.45 -6.27 6.75
CA GLY A 20 -19.15 -5.00 7.36
C GLY A 20 -20.39 -4.13 7.32
N GLU A 21 -21.55 -4.73 7.61
CA GLU A 21 -22.81 -4.05 7.80
C GLU A 21 -23.19 -4.17 9.27
N SER A 22 -22.71 -3.20 10.07
CA SER A 22 -23.56 -2.55 11.06
C SER A 22 -23.15 -1.08 11.16
N ASP A 23 -24.16 -0.23 11.08
CA ASP A 23 -24.18 1.15 11.58
C ASP A 23 -23.57 2.25 10.68
N ALA A 24 -24.11 2.35 9.47
CA ALA A 24 -24.19 3.63 8.77
C ALA A 24 -25.28 4.52 9.41
N SER A 25 -24.97 5.14 10.55
CA SER A 25 -25.63 6.36 11.08
C SER A 25 -25.16 6.57 12.51
N SER A 26 -24.54 7.73 12.81
CA SER A 26 -24.01 8.15 14.11
C SER A 26 -22.70 7.49 14.58
N ILE A 27 -21.61 7.77 13.86
CA ILE A 27 -20.27 7.48 14.38
C ILE A 27 -19.64 8.80 14.86
N PRO A 28 -19.29 8.94 16.16
CA PRO A 28 -18.86 10.21 16.74
C PRO A 28 -17.54 10.65 16.12
N CYS A 29 -17.39 11.95 15.86
CA CYS A 29 -16.21 12.61 15.29
C CYS A 29 -14.90 12.49 16.12
N ASN A 30 -14.87 11.61 17.12
CA ASN A 30 -13.74 11.40 18.04
C ASN A 30 -12.76 10.30 17.59
N PHE A 31 -12.67 10.01 16.29
CA PHE A 31 -11.58 9.18 15.80
C PHE A 31 -10.28 9.98 15.76
N THR A 32 -9.30 9.53 16.54
CA THR A 32 -7.96 10.12 16.58
C THR A 32 -7.05 9.28 15.70
N LEU A 33 -6.50 9.89 14.65
CA LEU A 33 -5.41 9.27 13.89
C LEU A 33 -4.10 9.41 14.68
N PRO A 34 -3.06 8.66 14.33
CA PRO A 34 -1.76 8.74 14.98
C PRO A 34 -1.24 10.18 15.10
N ASN A 35 -1.45 11.03 14.08
CA ASN A 35 -1.06 12.44 14.11
C ASN A 35 -1.72 13.27 15.24
N GLY A 36 -2.85 12.81 15.80
CA GLY A 36 -3.49 13.45 16.95
C GLY A 36 -3.10 12.83 18.30
N VAL A 37 -2.38 11.70 18.30
CA VAL A 37 -1.98 10.95 19.51
C VAL A 37 -0.49 11.17 19.81
N PHE A 38 0.35 11.17 18.78
CA PHE A 38 1.79 11.34 18.92
C PHE A 38 2.18 12.82 18.83
N SER A 39 3.09 13.25 19.69
CA SER A 39 3.61 14.63 19.70
C SER A 39 4.49 14.95 18.49
N SER A 40 5.06 13.93 17.83
CA SER A 40 5.87 14.07 16.63
C SER A 40 5.81 12.82 15.76
N TYR A 41 6.07 12.98 14.46
CA TYR A 41 6.20 11.87 13.53
C TYR A 41 7.35 10.92 13.91
N VAL A 42 8.43 11.44 14.50
CA VAL A 42 9.56 10.60 14.97
C VAL A 42 9.14 9.70 16.12
N THR A 43 8.36 10.22 17.07
CA THR A 43 7.83 9.41 18.19
C THR A 43 6.93 8.29 17.66
N TYR A 44 6.08 8.59 16.68
CA TYR A 44 5.30 7.60 15.96
C TYR A 44 6.19 6.53 15.30
N LEU A 45 7.22 6.95 14.55
CA LEU A 45 8.13 6.01 13.88
C LEU A 45 8.85 5.08 14.86
N ILE A 46 9.34 5.61 16.00
CA ILE A 46 9.99 4.80 17.02
C ILE A 46 9.00 3.80 17.64
N TYR A 47 7.77 4.24 17.90
CA TYR A 47 6.73 3.37 18.42
C TYR A 47 6.41 2.23 17.46
N GLU A 48 6.24 2.52 16.17
CA GLU A 48 6.00 1.51 15.14
C GLU A 48 7.16 0.54 15.04
N MET A 49 8.39 1.06 14.91
CA MET A 49 9.61 0.24 14.86
C MET A 49 9.69 -0.71 16.06
N ALA A 50 9.47 -0.23 17.28
CA ALA A 50 9.53 -1.06 18.48
C ALA A 50 8.55 -2.25 18.48
N HIS A 51 7.43 -2.14 17.76
CA HIS A 51 6.43 -3.20 17.64
C HIS A 51 6.64 -4.14 16.45
N PHE A 52 7.71 -3.97 15.65
CA PHE A 52 8.09 -4.97 14.66
C PHE A 52 8.65 -6.21 15.31
N LYS A 53 8.14 -7.38 14.90
CA LYS A 53 8.59 -8.69 15.36
C LYS A 53 10.10 -8.90 15.18
N LEU A 54 10.68 -8.33 14.12
CA LEU A 54 12.12 -8.38 13.89
C LEU A 54 12.91 -7.67 14.98
N ILE A 55 12.45 -6.52 15.48
CA ILE A 55 13.15 -5.77 16.53
C ILE A 55 13.18 -6.56 17.84
N ALA A 56 12.08 -7.27 18.17
CA ALA A 56 12.04 -8.17 19.31
C ALA A 56 13.08 -9.30 19.22
N PHE A 57 13.52 -9.70 18.02
CA PHE A 57 14.59 -10.66 17.80
C PHE A 57 15.98 -10.02 17.78
N PHE A 58 16.14 -8.90 17.09
CA PHE A 58 17.44 -8.24 16.94
C PHE A 58 17.96 -7.65 18.25
N ILE A 59 17.12 -7.03 19.09
CA ILE A 59 17.54 -6.43 20.37
C ILE A 59 18.22 -7.44 21.31
N PRO A 60 17.61 -8.58 21.68
CA PRO A 60 18.25 -9.52 22.61
C PRO A 60 19.51 -10.13 22.02
N LEU A 61 19.52 -10.43 20.72
CA LEU A 61 20.72 -10.88 20.03
C LEU A 61 21.84 -9.83 20.10
N PHE A 62 21.48 -8.54 19.97
CA PHE A 62 22.39 -7.42 20.13
C PHE A 62 22.95 -7.32 21.57
N VAL A 63 22.12 -7.58 22.57
CA VAL A 63 22.56 -7.54 23.98
C VAL A 63 23.51 -8.71 24.28
N ILE A 64 23.26 -9.90 23.75
CA ILE A 64 24.05 -11.12 24.02
C ILE A 64 25.42 -11.09 23.32
N LEU A 65 25.48 -10.56 22.10
CA LEU A 65 26.72 -10.53 21.32
C LEU A 65 27.69 -9.41 21.76
N THR A 66 27.18 -8.34 22.36
CA THR A 66 28.01 -7.23 22.90
C THR A 66 29.10 -7.70 23.89
N PRO A 67 28.81 -8.49 24.95
CA PRO A 67 29.84 -8.97 25.87
C PRO A 67 30.85 -9.90 25.19
N LEU A 68 30.44 -10.65 24.16
CA LEU A 68 31.35 -11.52 23.40
C LEU A 68 32.44 -10.68 22.72
N VAL A 69 32.07 -9.56 22.08
CA VAL A 69 33.04 -8.62 21.46
C VAL A 69 34.00 -8.04 22.51
N LEU A 70 33.50 -7.73 23.71
CA LEU A 70 34.31 -7.19 24.81
C LEU A 70 35.30 -8.21 25.39
N LEU A 71 34.93 -9.49 25.45
CA LEU A 71 35.81 -10.57 25.94
C LEU A 71 37.03 -10.78 25.04
N PHE A 72 36.85 -10.65 23.71
CA PHE A 72 37.93 -10.81 22.74
C PHE A 72 38.76 -9.54 22.49
N ARG A 73 38.56 -8.48 23.28
CA ARG A 73 39.23 -7.17 23.09
C ARG A 73 40.76 -7.23 22.99
N LYS A 74 41.41 -8.20 23.64
CA LYS A 74 42.87 -8.37 23.63
C LYS A 74 43.37 -9.33 22.54
N SER A 75 42.47 -9.94 21.79
CA SER A 75 42.80 -10.87 20.71
C SER A 75 42.84 -10.14 19.37
N ASP A 76 43.66 -10.61 18.43
CA ASP A 76 43.68 -10.13 17.05
C ASP A 76 42.32 -10.30 16.34
N LEU A 77 41.44 -11.16 16.86
CA LEU A 77 40.07 -11.34 16.39
C LEU A 77 39.12 -10.17 16.71
N TYR A 78 39.51 -9.25 17.60
CA TYR A 78 38.68 -8.12 18.01
C TYR A 78 38.21 -7.26 16.83
N LEU A 79 39.11 -6.94 15.90
CA LEU A 79 38.80 -6.09 14.75
C LEU A 79 37.80 -6.78 13.81
N LEU A 80 37.97 -8.09 13.57
CA LEU A 80 37.05 -8.89 12.77
C LEU A 80 35.66 -8.98 13.41
N LEU A 81 35.59 -9.19 14.73
CA LEU A 81 34.33 -9.25 15.47
C LEU A 81 33.58 -7.91 15.48
N ASN A 82 34.29 -6.78 15.57
CA ASN A 82 33.68 -5.45 15.47
C ASN A 82 33.14 -5.16 14.08
N ILE A 83 33.87 -5.55 13.02
CA ILE A 83 33.39 -5.41 11.64
C ILE A 83 32.13 -6.24 11.44
N TYR A 84 32.16 -7.52 11.85
CA TYR A 84 30.97 -8.39 11.79
C TYR A 84 29.78 -7.79 12.55
N TRP A 85 30.02 -7.25 13.74
CA TRP A 85 29.00 -6.62 14.55
C TRP A 85 28.34 -5.41 13.88
N PHE A 86 29.17 -4.53 13.34
CA PHE A 86 28.70 -3.35 12.63
C PHE A 86 27.90 -3.74 11.38
N LEU A 87 28.39 -4.71 10.61
CA LEU A 87 27.70 -5.22 9.42
C LEU A 87 26.37 -5.89 9.79
N PHE A 88 26.33 -6.67 10.86
CA PHE A 88 25.12 -7.33 11.34
C PHE A 88 24.06 -6.31 11.77
N GLY A 89 24.46 -5.26 12.50
CA GLY A 89 23.57 -4.17 12.88
C GLY A 89 23.07 -3.35 11.72
N PHE A 90 23.97 -3.02 10.79
CA PHE A 90 23.62 -2.31 9.57
C PHE A 90 22.62 -3.12 8.73
N ALA A 91 22.88 -4.42 8.52
CA ALA A 91 21.97 -5.31 7.80
C ALA A 91 20.62 -5.47 8.51
N GLY A 92 20.61 -5.64 9.84
CA GLY A 92 19.37 -5.70 10.61
C GLY A 92 18.55 -4.41 10.48
N SER A 93 19.21 -3.25 10.57
CA SER A 93 18.56 -1.96 10.41
C SER A 93 18.01 -1.75 9.00
N THR A 94 18.73 -2.16 7.95
CA THR A 94 18.23 -2.02 6.57
C THR A 94 17.04 -2.92 6.32
N ILE A 95 17.03 -4.16 6.86
CA ILE A 95 15.89 -5.07 6.75
C ILE A 95 14.63 -4.47 7.40
N VAL A 96 14.74 -3.97 8.64
CA VAL A 96 13.61 -3.33 9.34
C VAL A 96 13.10 -2.11 8.57
N MET A 97 14.00 -1.28 8.05
CA MET A 97 13.62 -0.11 7.24
C MET A 97 12.93 -0.51 5.94
N VAL A 98 13.41 -1.54 5.25
CA VAL A 98 12.77 -2.05 4.03
C VAL A 98 11.39 -2.61 4.34
N GLU A 99 11.23 -3.40 5.39
CA GLU A 99 9.93 -3.95 5.78
C GLU A 99 8.93 -2.85 6.16
N PHE A 100 9.40 -1.78 6.80
CA PHE A 100 8.57 -0.62 7.14
C PHE A 100 8.16 0.20 5.91
N VAL A 101 9.08 0.40 4.96
CA VAL A 101 8.85 1.23 3.76
C VAL A 101 8.12 0.47 2.67
N CYS A 102 8.29 -0.85 2.59
CA CYS A 102 7.62 -1.67 1.60
C CYS A 102 6.10 -1.64 1.84
N PRO A 103 5.31 -1.11 0.90
CA PRO A 103 3.87 -1.04 1.06
C PRO A 103 3.30 -2.46 1.11
N ILE A 104 2.27 -2.63 1.95
CA ILE A 104 1.48 -3.87 1.99
C ILE A 104 0.94 -4.11 0.58
N THR A 105 1.47 -5.14 -0.09
CA THR A 105 1.10 -5.47 -1.48
C THR A 105 -0.04 -6.48 -1.53
N ASP A 106 -0.62 -6.83 -0.38
CA ASP A 106 -1.76 -7.75 -0.28
C ASP A 106 -2.98 -7.24 -1.05
N ASP A 107 -3.55 -8.10 -1.89
CA ASP A 107 -4.71 -7.74 -2.72
C ASP A 107 -5.95 -7.45 -1.87
N ASN A 108 -6.11 -8.09 -0.71
CA ASN A 108 -7.24 -7.81 0.18
C ASN A 108 -7.11 -6.43 0.83
N PHE A 109 -5.89 -6.00 1.17
CA PHE A 109 -5.63 -4.62 1.60
C PHE A 109 -6.02 -3.63 0.49
N GLN A 110 -5.58 -3.88 -0.75
CA GLN A 110 -5.91 -3.02 -1.88
C GLN A 110 -7.43 -2.95 -2.10
N ILE A 111 -8.12 -4.10 -2.15
CA ILE A 111 -9.58 -4.16 -2.26
C ILE A 111 -10.25 -3.40 -1.12
N LYS A 112 -9.79 -3.57 0.13
CA LYS A 112 -10.37 -2.89 1.28
C LYS A 112 -10.23 -1.38 1.16
N LEU A 113 -9.04 -0.87 0.85
CA LEU A 113 -8.80 0.55 0.64
C LEU A 113 -9.69 1.12 -0.48
N LEU A 114 -9.74 0.44 -1.63
CA LEU A 114 -10.57 0.86 -2.77
C LEU A 114 -12.07 0.83 -2.44
N SER A 115 -12.53 -0.19 -1.71
CA SER A 115 -13.92 -0.30 -1.29
C SER A 115 -14.35 0.85 -0.37
N GLU A 116 -13.50 1.27 0.58
CA GLU A 116 -13.79 2.41 1.46
C GLU A 116 -13.83 3.73 0.69
N VAL A 117 -12.95 3.90 -0.30
CA VAL A 117 -12.96 5.06 -1.22
C VAL A 117 -14.25 5.11 -2.03
N ILE A 118 -14.68 3.99 -2.61
CA ILE A 118 -15.93 3.89 -3.38
C ILE A 118 -17.14 4.21 -2.51
N LYS A 119 -17.19 3.67 -1.28
CA LYS A 119 -18.31 3.87 -0.35
C LYS A 119 -18.44 5.32 0.10
N ARG A 120 -17.31 5.97 0.42
CA ARG A 120 -17.32 7.29 1.06
C ARG A 120 -17.17 8.46 0.09
N LYS A 121 -16.78 8.19 -1.16
CA LYS A 121 -16.59 9.20 -2.23
C LYS A 121 -15.81 10.44 -1.75
N PRO A 122 -14.59 10.26 -1.23
CA PRO A 122 -13.88 11.33 -0.55
C PRO A 122 -13.50 12.46 -1.54
N PRO A 123 -13.76 13.73 -1.22
CA PRO A 123 -13.19 14.86 -1.97
C PRO A 123 -11.67 14.99 -1.70
N VAL A 124 -10.96 15.76 -2.53
CA VAL A 124 -9.48 15.92 -2.46
C VAL A 124 -8.99 16.21 -1.04
N GLU A 125 -9.62 17.17 -0.35
CA GLU A 125 -9.25 17.58 1.02
C GLU A 125 -10.25 17.10 2.09
N GLY A 126 -11.03 16.07 1.76
CA GLY A 126 -12.11 15.56 2.59
C GLY A 126 -11.70 15.08 3.98
N VAL A 127 -12.59 15.29 4.96
CA VAL A 127 -12.52 14.65 6.29
C VAL A 127 -12.72 13.13 6.15
N GLU A 128 -13.33 12.69 5.06
CA GLU A 128 -13.60 11.32 4.68
C GLU A 128 -12.31 10.49 4.61
N TRP A 129 -11.19 11.06 4.14
CA TRP A 129 -9.88 10.41 4.15
C TRP A 129 -9.41 10.04 5.55
N LYS A 130 -9.77 10.83 6.56
CA LYS A 130 -9.49 10.52 7.96
C LYS A 130 -10.25 9.25 8.38
N ILE A 131 -11.51 9.12 7.97
CA ILE A 131 -12.32 7.97 8.35
C ILE A 131 -11.89 6.71 7.58
N ILE A 132 -11.55 6.85 6.30
CA ILE A 132 -10.97 5.76 5.49
C ILE A 132 -9.69 5.26 6.15
N ALA A 133 -8.77 6.16 6.50
CA ALA A 133 -7.52 5.81 7.17
C ALA A 133 -7.76 5.03 8.47
N TYR A 134 -8.69 5.49 9.31
CA TYR A 134 -9.06 4.81 10.56
C TYR A 134 -9.61 3.39 10.30
N ASN A 135 -10.57 3.26 9.38
CA ASN A 135 -11.18 1.98 9.03
C ASN A 135 -10.18 0.97 8.47
N VAL A 136 -9.26 1.44 7.62
CA VAL A 136 -8.24 0.59 7.02
C VAL A 136 -7.18 0.20 8.04
N ASN A 137 -6.75 1.10 8.92
CA ASN A 137 -5.83 0.78 10.01
C ASN A 137 -6.41 -0.30 10.94
N TYR A 138 -7.68 -0.17 11.32
CA TYR A 138 -8.36 -1.16 12.14
C TYR A 138 -8.43 -2.52 11.44
N TYR A 139 -8.79 -2.53 10.15
CA TYR A 139 -8.80 -3.75 9.36
C TYR A 139 -7.43 -4.44 9.30
N LEU A 140 -6.35 -3.67 9.11
CA LEU A 140 -4.99 -4.20 9.07
C LEU A 140 -4.57 -4.84 10.40
N LEU A 141 -4.95 -4.22 11.52
CA LEU A 141 -4.71 -4.78 12.85
C LEU A 141 -5.52 -6.06 13.08
N ASP A 142 -6.83 -6.06 12.76
CA ASP A 142 -7.72 -7.23 12.90
C ASP A 142 -7.21 -8.44 12.09
N LYS A 143 -6.71 -8.20 10.87
CA LYS A 143 -6.15 -9.24 10.01
C LYS A 143 -4.70 -9.62 10.35
N GLY A 144 -4.08 -8.96 11.32
CA GLY A 144 -2.67 -9.17 11.65
C GLY A 144 -1.70 -8.83 10.51
N LEU A 145 -2.15 -8.02 9.54
CA LEU A 145 -1.34 -7.52 8.43
C LEU A 145 -0.44 -6.35 8.86
N TRP A 146 -0.79 -5.69 9.97
CA TRP A 146 0.03 -4.70 10.63
C TRP A 146 0.03 -4.93 12.14
N ASN A 147 1.14 -4.61 12.82
CA ASN A 147 1.31 -4.91 14.25
C ASN A 147 0.59 -3.90 15.17
N THR A 148 0.15 -2.76 14.64
CA THR A 148 -0.44 -1.66 15.40
C THR A 148 -1.69 -1.11 14.70
N PRO A 149 -2.51 -0.27 15.36
CA PRO A 149 -3.63 0.43 14.71
C PRO A 149 -3.20 1.70 13.97
N TYR A 150 -1.93 1.88 13.62
CA TYR A 150 -1.39 3.18 13.21
C TYR A 150 -0.73 3.23 11.83
N TYR A 151 -0.96 2.23 10.96
CA TYR A 151 -0.38 2.16 9.61
C TYR A 151 -0.44 3.51 8.84
N PHE A 152 -1.63 4.09 8.70
CA PHE A 152 -1.79 5.45 8.20
C PHE A 152 -1.68 6.47 9.34
N TYR A 153 -0.59 7.24 9.31
CA TYR A 153 -0.32 8.32 10.26
C TYR A 153 -1.34 9.47 10.18
N SER A 154 -1.74 9.85 8.96
CA SER A 154 -2.61 10.99 8.67
C SER A 154 -3.56 10.71 7.51
N LYS A 155 -4.56 11.58 7.33
CA LYS A 155 -5.45 11.56 6.16
C LYS A 155 -4.67 11.73 4.85
N ASP A 156 -3.63 12.55 4.86
CA ASP A 156 -2.81 12.84 3.69
C ASP A 156 -1.96 11.61 3.30
N ASN A 157 -1.45 10.88 4.30
CA ASN A 157 -0.75 9.61 4.05
C ASN A 157 -1.67 8.59 3.37
N CYS A 158 -2.93 8.50 3.81
CA CYS A 158 -3.92 7.62 3.18
C CYS A 158 -4.23 8.02 1.73
N TYR A 159 -4.41 9.32 1.47
CA TYR A 159 -4.65 9.83 0.11
C TYR A 159 -3.44 9.59 -0.81
N ASN A 160 -2.23 9.86 -0.32
CA ASN A 160 -1.00 9.61 -1.07
C ASN A 160 -0.81 8.12 -1.38
N ALA A 161 -1.11 7.23 -0.43
CA ALA A 161 -1.06 5.79 -0.67
C ALA A 161 -2.05 5.35 -1.76
N PHE A 162 -3.27 5.91 -1.76
CA PHE A 162 -4.24 5.68 -2.84
C PHE A 162 -3.71 6.15 -4.20
N LYS A 163 -3.11 7.35 -4.29
CA LYS A 163 -2.51 7.85 -5.55
C LYS A 163 -1.41 6.94 -6.08
N VAL A 164 -0.44 6.59 -5.23
CA VAL A 164 0.66 5.69 -5.60
C VAL A 164 0.12 4.34 -6.06
N LEU A 165 -0.96 3.86 -5.43
CA LEU A 165 -1.61 2.62 -5.83
C LEU A 165 -2.23 2.72 -7.24
N MET A 166 -2.91 3.83 -7.56
CA MET A 166 -3.45 4.10 -8.90
C MET A 166 -2.34 4.22 -9.96
N GLU A 167 -1.27 4.98 -9.67
CA GLU A 167 -0.14 5.19 -10.58
C GLU A 167 0.61 3.88 -10.89
N LYS A 168 0.81 3.04 -9.87
CA LYS A 168 1.44 1.72 -10.01
C LYS A 168 0.62 0.82 -10.92
N ARG A 169 -0.72 0.88 -10.83
CA ARG A 169 -1.63 0.15 -11.72
C ARG A 169 -1.51 0.66 -13.16
N ASP A 170 -1.54 1.97 -13.37
CA ASP A 170 -1.43 2.54 -14.72
C ASP A 170 -0.09 2.26 -15.39
N SER A 171 0.98 2.21 -14.59
CA SER A 171 2.31 1.81 -15.06
C SER A 171 2.37 0.34 -15.48
N LYS A 172 1.69 -0.56 -14.77
CA LYS A 172 1.58 -1.99 -15.15
C LYS A 172 0.79 -2.20 -16.45
N LYS A 173 -0.12 -1.27 -16.80
CA LYS A 173 -0.93 -1.35 -18.03
C LYS A 173 -0.20 -0.90 -19.28
N LYS A 174 0.89 -0.14 -19.16
CA LYS A 174 1.71 0.22 -20.32
C LYS A 174 2.60 -0.98 -20.66
N PRO A 175 2.43 -1.63 -21.84
CA PRO A 175 3.44 -2.57 -22.29
C PRO A 175 4.75 -1.81 -22.46
N VAL A 176 5.83 -2.33 -21.88
CA VAL A 176 7.19 -1.85 -22.15
C VAL A 176 7.49 -2.10 -23.62
N LEU A 177 7.16 -1.12 -24.47
CA LEU A 177 7.65 -1.04 -25.83
C LEU A 177 9.05 -0.40 -25.77
N THR A 178 10.06 -1.20 -25.47
CA THR A 178 11.44 -0.82 -25.78
C THR A 178 11.67 -1.13 -27.26
N ILE A 179 11.31 -0.18 -28.12
CA ILE A 179 11.77 -0.16 -29.52
C ILE A 179 13.18 0.45 -29.50
N SER A 180 14.22 -0.38 -29.47
CA SER A 180 15.54 0.05 -29.90
C SER A 180 15.62 -0.11 -31.42
N ASN A 181 15.37 0.99 -32.13
CA ASN A 181 15.65 1.06 -33.57
C ASN A 181 17.17 1.15 -33.77
N ALA A 182 17.78 0.07 -34.27
CA ALA A 182 19.04 0.13 -34.97
C ALA A 182 18.88 -0.61 -36.31
N GLY A 183 18.91 0.18 -37.39
CA GLY A 183 19.41 -0.20 -38.71
C GLY A 183 18.99 -1.54 -39.35
N ASN A 184 18.09 -1.42 -40.33
CA ASN A 184 18.17 -1.99 -41.69
C ASN A 184 18.64 -3.45 -41.94
N THR A 185 17.71 -4.32 -42.36
CA THR A 185 17.59 -4.97 -43.72
C THR A 185 16.60 -6.17 -43.67
N GLN A 186 15.56 -6.18 -44.52
CA GLN A 186 14.54 -7.25 -44.72
C GLN A 186 15.06 -8.39 -45.65
N PRO A 187 14.32 -9.47 -45.97
CA PRO A 187 13.24 -10.21 -45.27
C PRO A 187 13.43 -11.75 -45.25
N SER A 188 12.89 -12.48 -44.26
CA SER A 188 12.07 -13.70 -44.50
C SER A 188 11.73 -14.49 -43.24
N THR A 189 10.55 -15.12 -43.34
CA THR A 189 10.03 -16.27 -42.58
C THR A 189 9.44 -15.97 -41.21
N ALA A 190 8.10 -16.02 -41.21
CA ALA A 190 7.27 -16.18 -40.04
C ALA A 190 7.74 -17.38 -39.20
N VAL A 191 8.08 -17.12 -37.95
CA VAL A 191 8.08 -18.14 -36.90
C VAL A 191 7.24 -17.56 -35.77
N GLU A 192 5.97 -17.99 -35.72
CA GLU A 192 5.19 -17.98 -34.49
C GLU A 192 5.99 -18.74 -33.43
N ILE A 193 6.50 -18.02 -32.43
CA ILE A 193 6.90 -18.64 -31.18
C ILE A 193 5.81 -18.31 -30.17
N PHE A 194 4.77 -19.15 -30.18
CA PHE A 194 3.91 -19.37 -29.02
C PHE A 194 4.80 -19.90 -27.88
N LEU A 195 5.29 -19.00 -27.02
CA LEU A 195 6.00 -19.42 -25.82
C LEU A 195 4.98 -19.76 -24.73
N ASN A 196 4.58 -21.03 -24.73
CA ASN A 196 4.04 -21.83 -23.63
C ASN A 196 3.56 -21.08 -22.38
N ASP A 197 2.29 -20.71 -22.40
CA ASP A 197 1.46 -20.54 -21.21
C ASP A 197 1.10 -21.92 -20.64
N MET A 198 1.94 -22.46 -19.76
CA MET A 198 1.59 -23.63 -18.97
C MET A 198 2.48 -23.80 -17.74
N THR A 199 2.41 -22.86 -16.79
CA THR A 199 2.59 -23.10 -15.34
C THR A 199 2.35 -21.82 -14.54
N ARG A 200 1.09 -21.37 -14.46
CA ARG A 200 0.63 -20.58 -13.31
C ARG A 200 -0.71 -21.14 -12.84
N PRO A 201 -0.80 -21.74 -11.64
CA PRO A 201 -2.09 -22.11 -11.08
C PRO A 201 -2.91 -20.84 -10.83
N HIS A 202 -4.06 -20.78 -11.50
CA HIS A 202 -5.20 -19.87 -11.36
C HIS A 202 -5.08 -18.63 -10.45
N SER A 203 -4.93 -17.44 -11.07
CA SER A 203 -5.26 -16.13 -10.46
C SER A 203 -6.18 -15.27 -11.35
N PHE A 204 -6.83 -15.83 -12.37
CA PHE A 204 -7.62 -15.07 -13.35
C PHE A 204 -8.88 -14.39 -12.77
N THR A 205 -9.36 -14.82 -11.60
CA THR A 205 -10.58 -14.27 -10.99
C THR A 205 -10.29 -13.12 -10.03
N SER A 206 -9.27 -13.23 -9.17
CA SER A 206 -8.87 -12.16 -8.23
C SER A 206 -8.42 -10.90 -8.98
N ASP A 207 -7.64 -11.07 -10.05
CA ASP A 207 -7.16 -9.96 -10.87
C ASP A 207 -8.34 -9.21 -11.51
N SER A 208 -9.37 -9.93 -11.99
CA SER A 208 -10.56 -9.31 -12.59
C SER A 208 -11.41 -8.51 -11.59
N VAL A 209 -11.54 -9.00 -10.35
CA VAL A 209 -12.34 -8.34 -9.30
C VAL A 209 -11.60 -7.11 -8.80
N LEU A 210 -10.31 -7.25 -8.47
CA LEU A 210 -9.47 -6.14 -8.05
C LEU A 210 -9.43 -5.05 -9.12
N GLU A 211 -9.32 -5.41 -10.39
CA GLU A 211 -9.34 -4.47 -11.51
C GLU A 211 -10.67 -3.70 -11.61
N ALA A 212 -11.80 -4.34 -11.31
CA ALA A 212 -13.10 -3.65 -11.26
C ALA A 212 -13.16 -2.62 -10.12
N TYR A 213 -12.60 -2.94 -8.95
CA TYR A 213 -12.45 -1.98 -7.85
C TYR A 213 -11.56 -0.79 -8.23
N PHE A 214 -10.44 -1.03 -8.93
CA PHE A 214 -9.57 0.03 -9.44
C PHE A 214 -10.32 1.00 -10.36
N VAL A 215 -11.05 0.48 -11.33
CA VAL A 215 -11.82 1.30 -12.28
C VAL A 215 -12.87 2.13 -11.55
N LYS A 216 -13.67 1.49 -10.67
CA LYS A 216 -14.76 2.18 -9.96
C LYS A 216 -14.24 3.22 -8.96
N ALA A 217 -13.16 2.92 -8.24
CA ALA A 217 -12.56 3.87 -7.30
C ALA A 217 -11.99 5.09 -8.03
N ALA A 218 -11.35 4.91 -9.19
CA ALA A 218 -10.85 6.01 -10.00
C ALA A 218 -11.98 6.90 -10.55
N GLU A 219 -13.09 6.29 -10.98
CA GLU A 219 -14.27 7.02 -11.45
C GLU A 219 -14.90 7.86 -10.33
N VAL A 220 -15.15 7.23 -9.17
CA VAL A 220 -15.70 7.90 -7.98
C VAL A 220 -14.80 9.05 -7.54
N GLN A 221 -13.48 8.84 -7.52
CA GLN A 221 -12.54 9.89 -7.15
C GLN A 221 -12.61 11.04 -8.15
N LYS A 222 -12.53 10.77 -9.46
CA LYS A 222 -12.59 11.81 -10.49
C LYS A 222 -13.88 12.65 -10.40
N GLN A 223 -15.01 12.00 -10.11
CA GLN A 223 -16.27 12.70 -9.89
C GLN A 223 -16.22 13.59 -8.64
N ALA A 224 -15.73 13.05 -7.52
CA ALA A 224 -15.61 13.80 -6.27
C ALA A 224 -14.66 14.99 -6.40
N GLU A 225 -13.56 14.85 -7.12
CA GLU A 225 -12.63 15.94 -7.43
C GLU A 225 -13.28 17.02 -8.29
N TRP A 226 -14.01 16.63 -9.34
CA TRP A 226 -14.73 17.57 -10.20
C TRP A 226 -15.82 18.34 -9.43
N GLU A 227 -16.57 17.68 -8.56
CA GLU A 227 -17.56 18.33 -7.68
C GLU A 227 -16.90 19.25 -6.64
N TYR A 228 -15.76 18.85 -6.09
CA TYR A 228 -14.99 19.66 -5.16
C TYR A 228 -14.53 20.97 -5.81
N TRP A 229 -13.88 20.89 -6.97
CA TRP A 229 -13.39 22.07 -7.68
C TRP A 229 -14.50 22.98 -8.18
N ARG A 230 -15.65 22.42 -8.61
CA ARG A 230 -16.82 23.25 -8.98
C ARG A 230 -17.31 24.09 -7.81
N LYS A 231 -17.37 23.51 -6.61
CA LYS A 231 -17.78 24.24 -5.40
C LYS A 231 -16.76 25.31 -5.01
N GLN A 232 -15.48 25.04 -5.20
CA GLN A 232 -14.40 25.96 -4.83
C GLN A 232 -14.23 27.12 -5.82
N TYR A 233 -14.51 26.90 -7.11
CA TYR A 233 -14.37 27.89 -8.19
C TYR A 233 -15.61 27.93 -9.08
N PRO A 234 -16.74 28.48 -8.61
CA PRO A 234 -17.98 28.56 -9.40
C PRO A 234 -17.84 29.44 -10.65
N ASP A 235 -16.91 30.39 -10.65
CA ASP A 235 -16.75 31.40 -11.71
C ASP A 235 -16.05 30.87 -12.98
N MET A 236 -15.44 29.68 -12.95
CA MET A 236 -14.74 29.11 -14.12
C MET A 236 -15.68 28.53 -15.18
N GLU A 237 -16.99 28.43 -14.92
CA GLU A 237 -17.99 28.02 -15.92
C GLU A 237 -18.58 29.21 -16.72
N ALA A 238 -18.22 30.45 -16.36
CA ALA A 238 -18.72 31.68 -16.99
C ALA A 238 -17.77 32.27 -18.08
N LEU A 239 -16.70 31.54 -18.43
CA LEU A 239 -15.71 31.88 -19.46
C LEU A 239 -15.76 30.88 -20.62
#